data_AF-A0A963ARH9-F1
#
_entry.id   AF-A0A963ARH9-F1
#
_cell.length_a   1.000
_cell.length_b   1.000
_cell.length_c   1.000
_cell.angle_alpha   90.00
_cell.angle_beta   90.00
_cell.angle_gamma   90.00
#
_symmetry.space_group_name_H-M   'P 1'
#
loop_
_entity.id
_entity.type
_entity.pdbx_description
1 polymer ?
#
loop_
_entity_poly.entity_id
_entity_poly.type
_entity_poly.pdbx_seq_one_letter_code
_entity_poly.pdbx_strand_id
1 'polypeptide(L)'
;DKGTVERRLDLLRAEGVQFVTNAHVGVNVDIQQLQQDNDAVLLAVGATRPRDLPIPGRQLNGIHFAMEFLLKNTKSLLDSQLADGQYISAKDKDVLVIGGGDTGTDCIGTSIRHGCRSLVNFELLPQPPEERAADNPWPQWPKILRVDYGHAEASAKFGRDPREFCVLSKEFIDDGQGNVTGVKAIRVEWLKDAQGRFQMQEVPGSEQ
;
A
#
# COMPACT_ATOMS: atom_id res chain seq x y z
N ASP A 1 -18.20 -6.55 -0.81
CA ASP A 1 -18.48 -7.56 0.21
C ASP A 1 -17.71 -8.86 -0.11
N LYS A 2 -17.23 -9.58 0.91
CA LYS A 2 -16.55 -10.87 0.76
C LYS A 2 -17.47 -11.98 0.24
N GLY A 3 -18.79 -11.83 0.35
CA GLY A 3 -19.76 -12.72 -0.30
C GLY A 3 -19.58 -12.84 -1.83
N THR A 4 -19.10 -11.78 -2.50
CA THR A 4 -18.79 -11.86 -3.94
C THR A 4 -17.60 -12.77 -4.22
N VAL A 5 -16.60 -12.80 -3.33
CA VAL A 5 -15.43 -13.69 -3.45
C VAL A 5 -15.86 -15.12 -3.19
N GLU A 6 -16.62 -15.37 -2.11
CA GLU A 6 -17.08 -16.72 -1.77
C GLU A 6 -17.93 -17.31 -2.90
N ARG A 7 -18.87 -16.53 -3.47
CA ARG A 7 -19.65 -16.97 -4.62
C ARG A 7 -18.79 -17.37 -5.81
N ARG A 8 -17.67 -16.69 -6.07
CA ARG A 8 -16.75 -17.05 -7.17
C ARG A 8 -15.97 -18.33 -6.85
N LEU A 9 -15.58 -18.54 -5.58
CA LEU A 9 -14.96 -19.78 -5.13
C LEU A 9 -15.92 -20.96 -5.23
N ASP A 10 -17.18 -20.79 -4.85
CA ASP A 10 -18.21 -21.84 -4.93
C ASP A 10 -18.46 -22.29 -6.37
N LEU A 11 -18.49 -21.35 -7.32
CA LEU A 11 -18.59 -21.70 -8.74
C LEU A 11 -17.39 -22.54 -9.19
N LEU A 12 -16.16 -22.16 -8.81
CA LEU A 12 -14.96 -22.95 -9.15
C LEU A 12 -14.99 -24.35 -8.52
N ARG A 13 -15.45 -24.46 -7.27
CA ARG A 13 -15.63 -25.76 -6.59
C ARG A 13 -16.68 -26.63 -7.30
N ALA A 14 -17.79 -26.05 -7.74
CA ALA A 14 -18.85 -26.75 -8.46
C ALA A 14 -18.38 -27.28 -9.84
N GLU A 15 -17.46 -26.56 -10.49
CA GLU A 15 -16.78 -27.00 -11.71
C GLU A 15 -15.67 -28.04 -11.46
N GLY A 16 -15.47 -28.46 -10.20
CA GLY A 16 -14.52 -29.51 -9.82
C GLY A 16 -13.14 -29.02 -9.37
N VAL A 17 -12.91 -27.69 -9.24
CA VAL A 17 -11.64 -27.17 -8.71
C VAL A 17 -11.53 -27.43 -7.21
N GLN A 18 -10.48 -28.15 -6.82
CA GLN A 18 -10.17 -28.42 -5.41
C GLN A 18 -9.27 -27.33 -4.83
N PHE A 19 -9.67 -26.77 -3.68
CA PHE A 19 -8.88 -25.78 -2.94
C PHE A 19 -8.28 -26.41 -1.70
N VAL A 20 -6.96 -26.57 -1.68
CA VAL A 20 -6.21 -27.00 -0.49
C VAL A 20 -5.60 -25.76 0.16
N THR A 21 -6.14 -25.36 1.31
CA THR A 21 -5.64 -24.20 2.08
C THR A 21 -4.57 -24.61 3.08
N ASN A 22 -3.85 -23.64 3.66
CA ASN A 22 -2.70 -23.89 4.54
C ASN A 22 -1.55 -24.68 3.87
N ALA A 23 -1.50 -24.65 2.54
CA ALA A 23 -0.52 -25.30 1.69
C ALA A 23 0.51 -24.28 1.18
N HIS A 24 1.61 -24.09 1.92
CA HIS A 24 2.72 -23.23 1.57
C HIS A 24 3.79 -24.02 0.79
N VAL A 25 3.75 -23.89 -0.53
CA VAL A 25 4.69 -24.54 -1.46
C VAL A 25 6.13 -24.08 -1.17
N GLY A 26 7.04 -25.04 -1.02
CA GLY A 26 8.44 -24.81 -0.63
C GLY A 26 8.66 -24.74 0.88
N VAL A 27 7.60 -24.80 1.70
CA VAL A 27 7.69 -24.81 3.17
C VAL A 27 7.09 -26.08 3.76
N ASN A 28 5.78 -26.31 3.56
CA ASN A 28 5.08 -27.51 4.03
C ASN A 28 4.42 -28.33 2.91
N VAL A 29 4.56 -27.87 1.66
CA VAL A 29 4.21 -28.63 0.45
C VAL A 29 5.42 -28.67 -0.47
N ASP A 30 5.85 -29.86 -0.87
CA ASP A 30 6.99 -30.02 -1.78
C ASP A 30 6.59 -29.77 -3.23
N ILE A 31 7.33 -28.89 -3.90
CA ILE A 31 7.12 -28.59 -5.33
C ILE A 31 7.47 -29.79 -6.22
N GLN A 32 8.43 -30.62 -5.83
CA GLN A 32 8.83 -31.79 -6.65
C GLN A 32 7.70 -32.82 -6.69
N GLN A 33 7.04 -33.05 -5.56
CA GLN A 33 5.86 -33.92 -5.50
C GLN A 33 4.74 -33.39 -6.39
N LEU A 34 4.45 -32.08 -6.34
CA LEU A 34 3.45 -31.46 -7.22
C LEU A 34 3.76 -31.65 -8.70
N GLN A 35 5.04 -31.57 -9.10
CA GLN A 35 5.46 -31.81 -10.48
C GLN A 35 5.37 -33.27 -10.90
N GLN A 36 5.51 -34.23 -9.98
CA GLN A 36 5.37 -35.65 -10.27
C GLN A 36 3.90 -36.08 -10.38
N ASP A 37 3.04 -35.52 -9.52
CA ASP A 37 1.63 -35.91 -9.42
C ASP A 37 0.72 -35.25 -10.47
N ASN A 38 1.21 -34.25 -11.21
CA ASN A 38 0.41 -33.46 -12.13
C ASN A 38 1.10 -33.27 -13.49
N ASP A 39 0.32 -33.30 -14.57
CA ASP A 39 0.82 -33.08 -15.93
C ASP A 39 1.35 -31.65 -16.15
N ALA A 40 0.88 -30.67 -15.36
CA ALA A 40 1.28 -29.27 -15.44
C ALA A 40 1.16 -28.56 -14.08
N VAL A 41 2.03 -27.56 -13.86
CA VAL A 41 2.01 -26.70 -12.67
C VAL A 41 2.01 -25.23 -13.10
N LEU A 42 1.05 -24.46 -12.60
CA LEU A 42 0.95 -23.01 -12.81
C LEU A 42 1.35 -22.25 -11.54
N LEU A 43 2.33 -21.35 -11.64
CA LEU A 43 2.71 -20.46 -10.54
C LEU A 43 1.86 -19.19 -10.56
N ALA A 44 0.94 -19.08 -9.60
CA ALA A 44 0.05 -17.93 -9.43
C ALA A 44 0.11 -17.34 -8.01
N VAL A 45 1.32 -17.27 -7.43
CA VAL A 45 1.55 -16.95 -6.00
C VAL A 45 1.54 -15.46 -5.64
N GLY A 46 1.47 -14.59 -6.64
CA GLY A 46 1.51 -13.13 -6.45
C GLY A 46 2.86 -12.61 -5.92
N ALA A 47 2.87 -11.37 -5.41
CA ALA A 47 4.06 -10.71 -4.87
C ALA A 47 3.86 -10.40 -3.38
N THR A 48 4.45 -11.21 -2.51
CA THR A 48 4.28 -11.13 -1.05
C THR A 48 5.38 -10.35 -0.35
N ARG A 49 6.52 -10.11 -1.01
CA ARG A 49 7.64 -9.35 -0.44
C ARG A 49 7.38 -7.85 -0.56
N PRO A 50 7.21 -7.11 0.55
CA PRO A 50 7.02 -5.67 0.48
C PRO A 50 8.31 -4.97 0.03
N ARG A 51 8.15 -3.79 -0.57
CA ARG A 51 9.27 -2.88 -0.83
C ARG A 51 9.61 -2.15 0.46
N ASP A 52 10.86 -2.27 0.90
CA ASP A 52 11.33 -1.60 2.10
C ASP A 52 11.87 -0.19 1.81
N LEU A 53 11.89 0.64 2.85
CA LEU A 53 12.46 1.99 2.84
C LEU A 53 13.55 2.09 3.93
N PRO A 54 14.78 1.63 3.62
CA PRO A 54 15.86 1.53 4.60
C PRO A 54 16.55 2.88 4.83
N ILE A 55 15.81 3.83 5.41
CA ILE A 55 16.30 5.14 5.84
C ILE A 55 16.57 5.14 7.36
N PRO A 56 17.36 6.09 7.90
CA PRO A 56 17.57 6.22 9.33
C PRO A 56 16.24 6.22 10.11
N GLY A 57 16.19 5.48 11.22
CA GLY A 57 14.99 5.32 12.05
C GLY A 57 13.98 4.28 11.55
N ARG A 58 14.25 3.56 10.45
CA ARG A 58 13.33 2.52 9.91
C ARG A 58 12.94 1.43 10.93
N GLN A 59 13.80 1.16 11.90
CA GLN A 59 13.62 0.18 12.97
C GLN A 59 12.70 0.63 14.11
N LEU A 60 12.28 1.90 14.13
CA LEU A 60 11.42 2.43 15.19
C LEU A 60 10.04 1.76 15.19
N ASN A 61 9.44 1.68 16.37
CA ASN A 61 8.07 1.19 16.52
C ASN A 61 7.07 2.15 15.87
N GLY A 62 5.96 1.60 15.35
CA GLY A 62 4.90 2.36 14.67
C GLY A 62 5.07 2.47 13.16
N ILE A 63 6.15 1.91 12.58
CA ILE A 63 6.38 1.89 11.13
C ILE A 63 6.01 0.50 10.58
N HIS A 64 4.90 0.44 9.84
CA HIS A 64 4.33 -0.82 9.35
C HIS A 64 4.35 -0.91 7.83
N PHE A 65 4.54 -2.11 7.30
CA PHE A 65 4.24 -2.36 5.90
C PHE A 65 2.74 -2.33 5.67
N ALA A 66 2.31 -1.79 4.52
CA ALA A 66 0.90 -1.73 4.17
C ALA A 66 0.22 -3.11 4.20
N MET A 67 0.88 -4.15 3.66
CA MET A 67 0.35 -5.51 3.70
C MET A 67 0.26 -6.10 5.11
N GLU A 68 1.15 -5.72 6.03
CA GLU A 68 1.03 -6.11 7.44
C GLU A 68 -0.21 -5.46 8.07
N PHE A 69 -0.35 -4.16 7.87
CA PHE A 69 -1.47 -3.36 8.38
C PHE A 69 -2.80 -3.85 7.84
N LEU A 70 -2.96 -3.94 6.53
CA LEU A 70 -4.22 -4.29 5.88
C LEU A 70 -4.63 -5.74 6.14
N LEU A 71 -3.68 -6.68 6.17
CA LEU A 71 -3.97 -8.09 6.42
C LEU A 71 -4.52 -8.29 7.84
N LYS A 72 -3.83 -7.76 8.86
CA LYS A 72 -4.26 -7.86 10.26
C LYS A 72 -5.64 -7.23 10.46
N ASN A 73 -5.85 -6.05 9.89
CA ASN A 73 -7.12 -5.33 9.97
C ASN A 73 -8.27 -6.06 9.28
N THR A 74 -8.06 -6.55 8.05
CA THR A 74 -9.09 -7.30 7.32
C THR A 74 -9.45 -8.59 8.05
N LYS A 75 -8.46 -9.31 8.58
CA LYS A 75 -8.68 -10.54 9.32
C LYS A 75 -9.49 -10.30 10.60
N SER A 76 -9.04 -9.38 11.44
CA SER A 76 -9.73 -9.03 12.69
C SER A 76 -11.16 -8.51 12.44
N LEU A 77 -11.38 -7.72 11.38
CA LEU A 77 -12.72 -7.26 10.99
C LEU A 77 -13.65 -8.43 10.61
N LEU A 78 -13.17 -9.36 9.79
CA LEU A 78 -14.00 -10.49 9.32
C LEU A 78 -14.24 -11.53 10.40
N ASP A 79 -13.24 -11.80 11.23
CA ASP A 79 -13.30 -12.85 12.24
C ASP A 79 -14.05 -12.39 13.49
N SER A 80 -13.94 -11.10 13.86
CA SER A 80 -14.44 -10.62 15.16
C SER A 80 -15.02 -9.20 15.15
N GLN A 81 -15.16 -8.55 14.00
CA GLN A 81 -15.53 -7.13 13.92
C GLN A 81 -14.60 -6.24 14.76
N LEU A 82 -13.30 -6.53 14.72
CA LEU A 82 -12.24 -5.86 15.48
C LEU A 82 -12.30 -6.09 17.01
N ALA A 83 -13.21 -6.92 17.52
CA ALA A 83 -13.38 -7.15 18.95
C ALA A 83 -12.21 -7.94 19.58
N ASP A 84 -11.46 -8.71 18.79
CA ASP A 84 -10.29 -9.47 19.27
C ASP A 84 -9.04 -8.61 19.53
N GLY A 85 -9.04 -7.34 19.10
CA GLY A 85 -7.90 -6.43 19.21
C GLY A 85 -6.66 -6.86 18.42
N GLN A 86 -6.74 -7.88 17.56
CA GLN A 86 -5.62 -8.44 16.80
C GLN A 86 -5.36 -7.66 15.49
N TYR A 87 -5.36 -6.34 15.59
CA TYR A 87 -5.15 -5.44 14.47
C TYR A 87 -4.25 -4.26 14.84
N ILE A 88 -3.72 -3.58 13.83
CA ILE A 88 -2.93 -2.37 14.04
C ILE A 88 -3.89 -1.19 14.01
N SER A 89 -4.10 -0.58 15.17
CA SER A 89 -5.04 0.53 15.32
C SER A 89 -4.41 1.86 14.91
N ALA A 90 -5.15 2.62 14.11
CA ALA A 90 -4.83 4.00 13.74
C ALA A 90 -5.64 5.04 14.55
N LYS A 91 -6.46 4.57 15.51
CA LYS A 91 -7.35 5.42 16.30
C LYS A 91 -6.56 6.46 17.08
N ASP A 92 -6.99 7.72 17.03
CA ASP A 92 -6.39 8.85 17.74
C ASP A 92 -4.90 9.10 17.42
N LYS A 93 -4.39 8.58 16.28
CA LYS A 93 -3.02 8.79 15.81
C LYS A 93 -2.94 9.81 14.68
N ASP A 94 -1.78 10.45 14.54
CA ASP A 94 -1.40 11.16 13.32
C ASP A 94 -0.77 10.15 12.36
N VAL A 95 -1.38 9.96 11.20
CA VAL A 95 -1.04 8.88 10.28
C VAL A 95 -0.32 9.44 9.06
N LEU A 96 0.84 8.87 8.75
CA LEU A 96 1.54 9.08 7.48
C LEU A 96 1.48 7.80 6.64
N VAL A 97 0.96 7.90 5.42
CA VAL A 97 1.02 6.84 4.42
C VAL A 97 2.08 7.21 3.38
N ILE A 98 3.05 6.33 3.12
CA ILE A 98 4.11 6.57 2.13
C ILE A 98 3.85 5.68 0.90
N GLY A 99 3.65 6.31 -0.27
CA GLY A 99 3.28 5.70 -1.54
C GLY A 99 1.82 6.02 -1.94
N GLY A 100 1.57 6.33 -3.21
CA GLY A 100 0.26 6.76 -3.71
C GLY A 100 -0.42 5.80 -4.70
N GLY A 101 -0.10 4.51 -4.62
CA GLY A 101 -0.87 3.45 -5.30
C GLY A 101 -2.11 3.02 -4.52
N ASP A 102 -2.87 2.08 -5.09
CA ASP A 102 -4.14 1.58 -4.51
C ASP A 102 -4.00 1.05 -3.08
N THR A 103 -2.89 0.36 -2.77
CA THR A 103 -2.59 -0.11 -1.40
C THR A 103 -2.44 1.06 -0.41
N GLY A 104 -1.93 2.20 -0.88
CA GLY A 104 -1.88 3.44 -0.08
C GLY A 104 -3.29 3.95 0.20
N THR A 105 -4.15 4.02 -0.82
CA THR A 105 -5.58 4.37 -0.69
C THR A 105 -6.29 3.49 0.34
N ASP A 106 -6.05 2.17 0.32
CA ASP A 106 -6.62 1.24 1.30
C ASP A 106 -6.17 1.53 2.74
N CYS A 107 -4.89 1.87 2.92
CA CYS A 107 -4.36 2.29 4.22
C CYS A 107 -5.02 3.59 4.71
N ILE A 108 -5.26 4.54 3.80
CA ILE A 108 -5.93 5.80 4.10
C ILE A 108 -7.36 5.53 4.58
N GLY A 109 -8.17 4.81 3.79
CA GLY A 109 -9.56 4.51 4.14
C GLY A 109 -9.67 3.73 5.45
N THR A 110 -8.82 2.74 5.66
CA THR A 110 -8.78 1.96 6.92
C THR A 110 -8.44 2.86 8.12
N SER A 111 -7.43 3.73 7.99
CA SER A 111 -7.02 4.63 9.07
C SER A 111 -8.10 5.65 9.44
N ILE A 112 -8.82 6.16 8.43
CA ILE A 112 -9.95 7.07 8.61
C ILE A 112 -11.06 6.38 9.41
N ARG A 113 -11.40 5.14 9.03
CA ARG A 113 -12.47 4.33 9.66
C ARG A 113 -12.14 3.92 11.08
N HIS A 114 -10.85 3.79 11.44
CA HIS A 114 -10.44 3.63 12.84
C HIS A 114 -10.57 4.92 13.67
N GLY A 115 -10.74 6.07 13.03
CA GLY A 115 -10.77 7.36 13.73
C GLY A 115 -9.39 7.95 13.98
N CYS A 116 -8.48 7.91 13.01
CA CYS A 116 -7.23 8.67 13.11
C CYS A 116 -7.50 10.18 13.33
N ARG A 117 -6.57 10.85 14.04
CA ARG A 117 -6.62 12.28 14.37
C ARG A 117 -6.28 13.14 13.15
N SER A 118 -5.22 12.79 12.43
CA SER A 118 -4.82 13.44 11.19
C SER A 118 -4.26 12.41 10.20
N LEU A 119 -4.22 12.78 8.92
CA LEU A 119 -3.73 11.89 7.86
C LEU A 119 -3.02 12.69 6.76
N VAL A 120 -1.84 12.24 6.39
CA VAL A 120 -1.05 12.75 5.25
C VAL A 120 -0.57 11.56 4.42
N ASN A 121 -0.55 11.70 3.10
CA ASN A 121 -0.02 10.70 2.18
C ASN A 121 1.12 11.30 1.35
N PHE A 122 2.33 10.75 1.45
CA PHE A 122 3.45 11.14 0.61
C PHE A 122 3.46 10.35 -0.68
N GLU A 123 3.46 11.05 -1.80
CA GLU A 123 3.73 10.52 -3.13
C GLU A 123 5.05 11.11 -3.65
N LEU A 124 5.95 10.24 -4.08
CA LEU A 124 7.27 10.62 -4.56
C LEU A 124 7.19 11.25 -5.95
N LEU A 125 6.25 10.79 -6.76
CA LEU A 125 6.07 11.25 -8.13
C LEU A 125 5.32 12.58 -8.19
N PRO A 126 5.45 13.34 -9.30
CA PRO A 126 4.65 14.53 -9.52
C PRO A 126 3.16 14.20 -9.61
N GLN A 127 2.32 15.18 -9.29
CA GLN A 127 0.89 15.07 -9.50
C GLN A 127 0.61 14.75 -10.97
N PRO A 128 -0.09 13.65 -11.28
CA PRO A 128 -0.46 13.34 -12.67
C PRO A 128 -1.42 14.41 -13.23
N PRO A 129 -1.48 14.58 -14.56
CA PRO A 129 -2.42 15.51 -15.19
C PRO A 129 -3.89 15.08 -14.99
N GLU A 130 -4.83 16.00 -15.07
CA GLU A 130 -6.28 15.69 -14.96
C GLU A 130 -6.77 14.85 -16.14
N GLU A 131 -6.21 15.08 -17.32
CA GLU A 131 -6.56 14.39 -18.56
C GLU A 131 -5.36 13.62 -19.13
N ARG A 132 -5.65 12.61 -19.97
CA ARG A 132 -4.61 11.77 -20.58
C ARG A 132 -3.74 12.62 -21.51
N ALA A 133 -2.45 12.70 -21.20
CA ALA A 133 -1.48 13.39 -22.03
C ALA A 133 -1.19 12.66 -23.36
N ALA A 134 -0.76 13.41 -24.38
CA ALA A 134 -0.47 12.89 -25.72
C ALA A 134 0.65 11.84 -25.74
N ASP A 135 1.57 11.88 -24.78
CA ASP A 135 2.68 10.94 -24.63
C ASP A 135 2.30 9.65 -23.88
N ASN A 136 1.04 9.52 -23.45
CA ASN A 136 0.46 8.31 -22.87
C ASN A 136 -0.83 7.90 -23.61
N PRO A 137 -0.76 7.49 -24.89
CA PRO A 137 -1.94 7.15 -25.69
C PRO A 137 -2.52 5.77 -25.32
N TRP A 138 -3.78 5.53 -25.70
CA TRP A 138 -4.36 4.18 -25.69
C TRP A 138 -3.54 3.25 -26.60
N PRO A 139 -3.31 1.97 -26.24
CA PRO A 139 -3.90 1.19 -25.15
C PRO A 139 -3.14 1.23 -23.81
N GLN A 140 -2.20 2.16 -23.61
CA GLN A 140 -1.48 2.24 -22.34
C GLN A 140 -2.42 2.61 -21.19
N TRP A 141 -2.09 2.15 -19.99
CA TRP A 141 -2.80 2.57 -18.78
C TRP A 141 -2.71 4.10 -18.63
N PRO A 142 -3.84 4.81 -18.42
CA PRO A 142 -3.86 6.26 -18.31
C PRO A 142 -3.14 6.72 -17.05
N LYS A 143 -2.14 7.58 -17.21
CA LYS A 143 -1.46 8.30 -16.14
C LYS A 143 -2.18 9.63 -15.88
N ILE A 144 -3.31 9.55 -15.19
CA ILE A 144 -4.14 10.72 -14.84
C ILE A 144 -4.33 10.79 -13.33
N LEU A 145 -4.65 11.99 -12.83
CA LEU A 145 -4.97 12.18 -11.43
C LEU A 145 -6.28 11.46 -11.13
N ARG A 146 -6.21 10.41 -10.34
CA ARG A 146 -7.38 9.66 -9.87
C ARG A 146 -7.65 10.02 -8.43
N VAL A 147 -8.91 10.34 -8.14
CA VAL A 147 -9.44 10.38 -6.79
C VAL A 147 -10.14 9.03 -6.58
N ASP A 148 -9.65 8.30 -5.60
CA ASP A 148 -10.19 6.99 -5.24
C ASP A 148 -10.89 7.11 -3.88
N TYR A 149 -11.60 6.09 -3.43
CA TYR A 149 -12.49 6.16 -2.28
C TYR A 149 -11.79 6.66 -1.01
N GLY A 150 -10.55 6.22 -0.74
CA GLY A 150 -9.77 6.67 0.41
C GLY A 150 -9.42 8.16 0.33
N HIS A 151 -9.04 8.64 -0.86
CA HIS A 151 -8.79 10.06 -1.10
C HIS A 151 -10.06 10.89 -0.90
N ALA A 152 -11.20 10.42 -1.42
CA ALA A 152 -12.49 11.09 -1.27
C ALA A 152 -12.95 11.15 0.20
N GLU A 153 -12.83 10.03 0.94
CA GLU A 153 -13.14 9.98 2.37
C GLU A 153 -12.22 10.92 3.19
N ALA A 154 -10.94 10.98 2.85
CA ALA A 154 -9.98 11.88 3.49
C ALA A 154 -10.36 13.34 3.27
N SER A 155 -10.63 13.72 2.01
CA SER A 155 -11.07 15.07 1.66
C SER A 155 -12.38 15.45 2.34
N ALA A 156 -13.34 14.53 2.43
CA ALA A 156 -14.60 14.77 3.12
C ALA A 156 -14.42 14.95 4.64
N LYS A 157 -13.54 14.17 5.27
CA LYS A 157 -13.30 14.22 6.72
C LYS A 157 -12.42 15.40 7.15
N PHE A 158 -11.37 15.70 6.39
CA PHE A 158 -10.34 16.66 6.78
C PHE A 158 -10.35 17.96 5.95
N GLY A 159 -11.23 18.07 4.95
CA GLY A 159 -11.42 19.28 4.15
C GLY A 159 -10.38 19.51 3.06
N ARG A 160 -9.47 18.56 2.81
CA ARG A 160 -8.42 18.65 1.77
C ARG A 160 -7.96 17.28 1.30
N ASP A 161 -7.42 17.22 0.09
CA ASP A 161 -6.72 16.03 -0.40
C ASP A 161 -5.56 15.68 0.55
N PRO A 162 -5.43 14.42 0.99
CA PRO A 162 -4.37 14.03 1.91
C PRO A 162 -2.99 13.97 1.24
N ARG A 163 -2.92 13.97 -0.09
CA ARG A 163 -1.68 13.70 -0.84
C ARG A 163 -0.80 14.93 -0.92
N GLU A 164 0.47 14.69 -0.63
CA GLU A 164 1.59 15.60 -0.88
C GLU A 164 2.49 14.95 -1.93
N PHE A 165 2.52 15.55 -3.12
CA PHE A 165 3.33 15.07 -4.25
C PHE A 165 4.76 15.60 -4.17
N CYS A 166 5.66 14.94 -4.90
CA CYS A 166 7.06 15.32 -4.96
C CYS A 166 7.74 15.36 -3.58
N VAL A 167 7.44 14.39 -2.70
CA VAL A 167 8.02 14.31 -1.36
C VAL A 167 8.86 13.05 -1.22
N LEU A 168 10.11 13.21 -0.76
CA LEU A 168 11.02 12.11 -0.43
C LEU A 168 11.26 12.07 1.08
N SER A 169 10.98 10.92 1.71
CA SER A 169 11.29 10.69 3.12
C SER A 169 12.79 10.40 3.31
N LYS A 170 13.41 11.07 4.28
CA LYS A 170 14.87 11.03 4.51
C LYS A 170 15.24 10.35 5.83
N GLU A 171 14.42 10.50 6.86
CA GLU A 171 14.66 9.93 8.20
C GLU A 171 13.35 9.84 8.99
N PHE A 172 13.18 8.77 9.77
CA PHE A 172 12.16 8.69 10.80
C PHE A 172 12.73 9.16 12.14
N ILE A 173 11.99 10.03 12.83
CA ILE A 173 12.43 10.69 14.06
C ILE A 173 11.98 9.86 15.25
N ASP A 174 12.90 9.56 16.16
CA ASP A 174 12.65 8.85 17.42
C ASP A 174 12.10 9.80 18.49
N ASP A 175 11.13 9.34 19.28
CA ASP A 175 10.63 10.00 20.48
C ASP A 175 11.58 9.89 21.70
N GLY A 176 12.71 9.19 21.53
CA GLY A 176 13.69 8.87 22.57
C GLY A 176 13.35 7.61 23.37
N GLN A 177 12.23 6.95 23.05
CA GLN A 177 11.75 5.70 23.65
C GLN A 177 11.64 4.58 22.59
N GLY A 178 12.13 4.81 21.37
CA GLY A 178 12.14 3.85 20.28
C GLY A 178 10.86 3.85 19.44
N ASN A 179 10.02 4.89 19.54
CA ASN A 179 8.83 5.03 18.71
C ASN A 179 8.98 6.18 17.71
N VAL A 180 8.35 6.04 16.55
CA VAL A 180 8.33 7.12 15.57
C VAL A 180 7.46 8.28 16.07
N THR A 181 8.03 9.48 16.09
CA THR A 181 7.31 10.73 16.39
C THR A 181 7.16 11.66 15.18
N GLY A 182 7.90 11.41 14.10
CA GLY A 182 7.87 12.23 12.90
C GLY A 182 8.73 11.68 11.77
N VAL A 183 8.74 12.39 10.65
CA VAL A 183 9.56 12.09 9.48
C VAL A 183 10.23 13.39 9.02
N LYS A 184 11.52 13.34 8.70
CA LYS A 184 12.17 14.38 7.91
C LYS A 184 11.97 14.07 6.44
N ALA A 185 11.52 15.05 5.68
CA ALA A 185 11.31 14.92 4.26
C ALA A 185 11.92 16.09 3.49
N ILE A 186 12.07 15.92 2.18
CA ILE A 186 12.54 16.96 1.26
C ILE A 186 11.66 16.96 0.02
N ARG A 187 11.47 18.11 -0.61
CA ARG A 187 10.80 18.17 -1.90
C ARG A 187 11.76 17.71 -3.01
N VAL A 188 11.20 17.03 -4.01
CA VAL A 188 11.95 16.57 -5.18
C VAL A 188 11.33 17.07 -6.47
N GLU A 189 12.13 17.19 -7.50
CA GLU A 189 11.69 17.42 -8.87
C GLU A 189 12.12 16.27 -9.78
N TRP A 190 11.34 16.01 -10.81
CA TRP A 190 11.61 14.95 -11.77
C TRP A 190 11.88 15.57 -13.13
N LEU A 191 13.15 15.59 -13.54
CA LEU A 191 13.61 16.18 -14.78
C LEU A 191 14.01 15.08 -15.77
N LYS A 192 13.84 15.33 -17.07
CA LYS A 192 14.38 14.42 -18.10
C LYS A 192 15.84 14.76 -18.37
N ASP A 193 16.71 13.76 -18.32
CA ASP A 193 18.10 13.92 -18.74
C ASP A 193 18.22 14.07 -20.26
N ALA A 194 19.45 14.30 -20.75
CA ALA A 194 19.73 14.45 -22.17
C ALA A 194 19.36 13.20 -23.01
N GLN A 195 19.14 12.05 -22.37
CA GLN A 195 18.70 10.80 -22.97
C GLN A 195 17.19 10.54 -22.77
N GLY A 196 16.45 11.51 -22.22
CA GLY A 196 15.01 11.45 -22.00
C GLY A 196 14.58 10.64 -20.78
N ARG A 197 15.51 10.18 -19.93
CA ARG A 197 15.19 9.42 -18.71
C ARG A 197 14.86 10.36 -17.57
N PHE A 198 13.83 10.02 -16.81
CA PHE A 198 13.49 10.77 -15.61
C PHE A 198 14.56 10.57 -14.52
N GLN A 199 15.10 11.68 -14.03
CA GLN A 199 15.99 11.74 -12.89
C GLN A 199 15.34 12.56 -11.78
N MET A 200 15.45 12.06 -10.56
CA MET A 200 15.00 12.74 -9.36
C MET A 200 16.10 13.69 -8.87
N GLN A 201 15.73 14.93 -8.59
CA GLN A 201 16.61 15.92 -8.00
C GLN A 201 15.97 16.48 -6.71
N GLU A 202 16.76 16.58 -5.65
CA GLU A 202 16.31 17.21 -4.40
C GLU A 202 16.28 18.73 -4.57
N VAL A 203 15.21 19.37 -4.10
CA VAL A 203 15.07 20.83 -4.11
C VAL A 203 15.77 21.38 -2.86
N PRO A 204 16.92 22.08 -3.00
CA PRO A 204 17.69 22.52 -1.83
C PRO A 204 16.91 23.51 -0.96
N GLY A 205 17.00 23.35 0.37
CA GLY A 205 16.31 24.24 1.32
C GLY A 205 14.81 23.96 1.49
N SER A 206 14.33 22.83 0.97
CA SER A 206 12.92 22.40 1.08
C SER A 206 12.70 21.33 2.16
N GLU A 207 13.68 21.12 3.03
CA GLU A 207 13.60 20.18 4.14
C GLU A 207 12.47 20.58 5.12
N GLN A 208 11.67 19.60 5.52
CA GLN A 208 10.51 19.76 6.40
C GLN A 208 10.33 18.56 7.33
#